data_AF-A0A9D4KW60-F1
#
_entry.id   AF-A0A9D4KW60-F1
#
_cell.length_a   1.000
_cell.length_b   1.000
_cell.length_c   1.000
_cell.angle_alpha   90.00
_cell.angle_beta   90.00
_cell.angle_gamma   90.00
#
_symmetry.space_group_name_H-M   'P 1'
#
loop_
_entity.id
_entity.type
_entity.pdbx_description
1 polymer ?
#
loop_
_entity_poly.entity_id
_entity_poly.type
_entity_poly.pdbx_seq_one_letter_code
_entity_poly.pdbx_strand_id
1 'polypeptide(L)' 'MRDLSSEDSEDMSHIRVVELEQDAQGSLGHCIAGGMGSSLGDIPIMVANLTPGGPAERSRKLKVGWAVRA' A
#
# COMPACT_ATOMS: atom_id res chain seq x y z
N MET A 1 -7.59 35.78 -0.68
CA MET A 1 -7.04 34.98 0.42
C MET A 1 -7.80 33.66 0.36
N ARG A 2 -7.22 32.60 -0.22
CA ARG A 2 -7.89 31.29 -0.30
C ARG A 2 -7.69 30.60 1.05
N ASP A 3 -8.76 30.11 1.64
CA ASP A 3 -8.72 29.38 2.90
C ASP A 3 -7.75 28.20 2.82
N LEU A 4 -6.81 28.17 3.76
CA LEU A 4 -5.84 27.10 3.98
C LEU A 4 -6.31 26.33 5.23
N SER A 5 -7.23 25.37 5.11
CA SER A 5 -7.49 24.38 6.18
C SER A 5 -8.55 23.28 5.87
N SER A 6 -8.93 23.02 4.62
CA SER A 6 -9.89 21.92 4.33
C SER A 6 -9.51 20.99 3.19
N GLU A 7 -8.23 20.96 2.81
CA GLU A 7 -7.69 19.86 2.00
C GLU A 7 -7.18 18.80 3.01
N ASP A 8 -7.62 17.56 2.84
CA ASP A 8 -7.29 16.37 3.64
C ASP A 8 -8.26 15.98 4.79
N SER A 9 -9.58 16.20 4.63
CA SER A 9 -10.49 15.18 5.17
C SER A 9 -10.44 13.96 4.25
N GLU A 10 -9.32 13.23 4.27
CA GLU A 10 -9.18 12.02 3.46
C GLU A 10 -10.32 11.07 3.83
N ASP A 11 -11.15 10.75 2.84
CA ASP A 11 -12.29 9.87 3.01
C ASP A 11 -11.78 8.46 3.38
N MET A 12 -11.71 8.21 4.69
CA MET A 12 -11.26 6.95 5.27
C MET A 12 -12.26 5.81 5.03
N SER A 13 -13.43 6.08 4.44
CA SER A 13 -14.45 5.06 4.18
C SER A 13 -13.96 3.94 3.25
N HIS A 14 -12.86 4.18 2.52
CA HIS A 14 -12.24 3.23 1.61
C HIS A 14 -10.95 2.58 2.16
N ILE A 15 -10.53 2.89 3.38
CA ILE A 15 -9.36 2.23 3.99
C ILE A 15 -9.71 0.84 4.48
N ARG A 16 -8.90 -0.13 4.06
CA ARG A 16 -8.94 -1.50 4.57
C ARG A 16 -7.65 -1.82 5.32
N VAL A 17 -7.79 -2.21 6.58
CA VAL A 17 -6.68 -2.78 7.36
C VAL A 17 -6.54 -4.26 7.01
N VAL A 18 -5.31 -4.67 6.69
CA VAL A 18 -4.96 -6.07 6.38
C VAL A 18 -3.87 -6.51 7.34
N GLU A 19 -4.18 -7.51 8.15
CA GLU A 19 -3.20 -8.18 9.00
C GLU A 19 -2.59 -9.36 8.26
N LEU A 20 -1.25 -9.46 8.31
CA LEU A 20 -0.47 -10.52 7.69
C LEU A 20 0.48 -11.11 8.74
N GLU A 21 0.62 -12.43 8.70
CA GLU A 21 1.65 -13.14 9.47
C GLU A 21 2.90 -13.29 8.61
N GLN A 22 4.07 -12.99 9.18
CA GLN A 22 5.34 -13.21 8.51
C GLN A 22 5.63 -14.70 8.32
N ASP A 23 6.36 -15.03 7.25
CA ASP A 23 6.90 -16.38 7.07
C ASP A 23 8.08 -16.67 8.01
N ALA A 24 8.62 -17.89 7.93
CA ALA A 24 9.77 -18.32 8.73
C ALA A 24 11.05 -17.52 8.48
N GLN A 25 11.11 -16.72 7.42
CA GLN A 25 12.23 -15.82 7.09
C GLN A 25 11.93 -14.37 7.47
N GLY A 26 10.78 -14.10 8.10
CA GLY A 26 10.34 -12.76 8.49
C GLY A 26 9.77 -11.92 7.36
N SER A 27 9.48 -12.50 6.19
CA SER A 27 8.91 -11.79 5.06
C SER A 27 7.38 -11.79 5.08
N LEU A 28 6.77 -10.70 4.61
CA LEU A 28 5.33 -10.61 4.36
C LEU A 28 4.95 -11.03 2.93
N GLY A 29 5.93 -11.17 2.02
CA GLY A 29 5.70 -11.62 0.64
C GLY A 29 5.02 -10.59 -0.26
N HIS A 30 5.35 -9.31 -0.12
CA HIS A 30 4.91 -8.24 -1.03
C HIS A 30 6.04 -7.25 -1.33
N CYS A 31 5.86 -6.45 -2.37
CA CYS A 31 6.75 -5.32 -2.69
C CYS A 31 5.94 -4.04 -2.87
N ILE A 32 6.54 -2.90 -2.55
CA ILE A 32 5.95 -1.57 -2.68
C ILE A 32 6.71 -0.79 -3.75
N ALA A 33 5.99 0.01 -4.54
CA ALA A 33 6.57 0.98 -5.46
C ALA A 33 5.88 2.35 -5.32
N GLY A 34 6.51 3.37 -5.89
CA GLY A 34 6.03 4.75 -5.90
C GLY A 34 6.63 5.60 -4.78
N GLY A 35 5.93 6.68 -4.45
CA GLY A 35 6.42 7.74 -3.55
C GLY A 35 6.93 8.96 -4.31
N MET A 36 7.23 10.02 -3.55
CA MET A 36 7.79 11.25 -4.08
C MET A 36 9.19 11.01 -4.65
N GLY A 37 9.48 11.56 -5.82
CA GLY A 37 10.76 11.42 -6.51
C GLY A 37 11.00 10.04 -7.14
N SER A 38 9.95 9.22 -7.31
CA SER A 38 10.05 7.98 -8.08
C SER A 38 10.52 8.25 -9.53
N SER A 39 11.17 7.27 -10.15
CA SER A 39 11.68 7.36 -11.53
C SER A 39 10.61 7.67 -12.60
N LEU A 40 9.33 7.50 -12.25
CA LEU A 40 8.16 7.83 -13.10
C LEU A 40 7.49 9.15 -12.69
N GLY A 41 8.11 9.94 -11.81
CA GLY A 41 7.54 11.12 -11.17
C GLY A 41 6.88 10.82 -9.82
N ASP A 42 6.22 11.82 -9.24
CA ASP A 42 5.49 11.66 -7.97
C ASP A 42 4.23 10.82 -8.21
N ILE A 43 4.29 9.55 -7.82
CA ILE A 43 3.19 8.60 -7.96
C ILE A 43 2.82 8.02 -6.60
N PRO A 44 1.56 7.58 -6.39
CA PRO A 44 1.14 7.03 -5.11
C PRO A 44 1.95 5.78 -4.73
N ILE A 45 2.08 5.56 -3.42
CA ILE A 45 2.67 4.33 -2.87
C ILE A 45 1.69 3.18 -3.07
N MET A 46 2.11 2.10 -3.73
CA MET A 46 1.24 0.98 -4.09
C MET A 46 1.92 -0.38 -3.95
N VAL A 47 1.11 -1.42 -3.79
CA VAL A 47 1.56 -2.82 -3.87
C VAL A 47 1.97 -3.15 -5.31
N ALA A 48 3.26 -3.32 -5.54
CA ALA A 48 3.81 -3.58 -6.87
C ALA A 48 3.72 -5.07 -7.26
N ASN A 49 3.91 -5.96 -6.29
CA ASN A 49 3.86 -7.40 -6.52
C ASN A 49 3.52 -8.16 -5.23
N LEU A 50 3.00 -9.38 -5.38
CA LEU A 50 2.89 -10.37 -4.32
C LEU A 50 3.79 -11.56 -4.66
N THR A 51 4.54 -12.06 -3.69
CA THR A 51 5.37 -13.25 -3.89
C THR A 51 4.45 -14.47 -4.08
N PRO A 52 4.59 -15.25 -5.17
CA PRO A 52 3.82 -16.46 -5.37
C PRO A 52 3.99 -17.43 -4.20
N GLY A 53 2.87 -17.88 -3.66
CA GLY A 53 2.81 -18.71 -2.47
C GLY A 53 3.22 -18.01 -1.18
N GLY A 54 3.57 -16.72 -1.18
CA GLY A 54 3.98 -15.97 0.02
C GLY A 54 2.82 -15.55 0.92
N PRO A 55 3.07 -15.01 2.13
CA PRO A 55 2.01 -14.71 3.09
C PRO A 55 0.93 -13.76 2.58
N ALA A 56 1.31 -12.66 1.94
CA ALA A 56 0.37 -11.70 1.39
C ALA A 56 -0.54 -12.33 0.30
N GLU A 57 0.00 -13.16 -0.60
CA GLU A 57 -0.79 -13.85 -1.62
C GLU A 57 -1.73 -14.90 -1.00
N ARG A 58 -1.22 -15.73 -0.07
CA ARG A 58 -2.00 -16.74 0.64
C ARG A 58 -3.14 -16.14 1.45
N SER A 59 -2.95 -14.93 2.00
CA SER A 59 -4.00 -14.25 2.75
C SER A 59 -5.26 -13.97 1.92
N ARG A 60 -5.11 -13.79 0.59
CA ARG A 60 -6.17 -13.32 -0.34
C ARG A 60 -6.83 -11.99 0.06
N LYS A 61 -6.24 -11.27 1.03
CA LYS A 61 -6.76 -10.00 1.57
C LYS A 61 -6.08 -8.77 0.95
N LEU A 62 -4.95 -8.95 0.28
CA LEU A 62 -4.17 -7.90 -0.39
C LEU A 62 -4.18 -8.12 -1.91
N LYS A 63 -4.12 -7.04 -2.69
CA LYS A 63 -4.06 -7.09 -4.17
C LYS A 63 -2.99 -6.15 -4.71
N VAL A 64 -2.36 -6.56 -5.82
CA VAL A 64 -1.46 -5.72 -6.61
C VAL A 64 -2.21 -4.48 -7.11
N GLY A 65 -1.55 -3.32 -7.09
CA GLY A 65 -2.08 -2.03 -7.49
C GLY A 65 -2.90 -1.31 -6.41
N TRP A 66 -3.13 -1.91 -5.24
CA TRP A 66 -3.73 -1.19 -4.13
C TRP A 66 -2.76 -0.17 -3.54
N ALA A 67 -3.29 1.01 -3.24
CA ALA A 67 -2.55 2.05 -2.54
C ALA A 67 -2.27 1.63 -1.09
N VAL A 68 -1.08 1.97 -0.62
CA VAL A 68 -0.67 1.71 0.76
C VAL A 68 -0.54 3.03 1.49
N ARG A 69 -1.12 3.07 2.68
CA ARG A 69 -0.98 4.17 3.64
C ARG A 69 -0.14 3.67 4.80
N ALA A 70 0.90 4.42 5.14
CA ALA A 70 1.83 4.14 6.24
C ALA A 70 1.81 5.29 7.25
#